data_AF-H2NEI6-F1
#
_entry.id   AF-H2NEI6-F1
#
_cell.length_a   1.000
_cell.length_b   1.000
_cell.length_c   1.000
_cell.angle_alpha   90.00
_cell.angle_beta   90.00
_cell.angle_gamma   90.00
#
_symmetry.space_group_name_H-M   'P 1'
#
loop_
_entity.id
_entity.type
_entity.pdbx_description
1 polymer ?
#
loop_
_entity_poly.entity_id
_entity_poly.type
_entity_poly.pdbx_seq_one_letter_code
_entity_poly.pdbx_strand_id
1 'polypeptide(L)'
;MQMPAMMSLLLVSVGLMEALQAQSHPITRRDLFSQEMPLDMALASFDDQYAGCAAAMTAALPDLNHTEFQANKVYADGWTLASSRWQERQARGPEWSFSPTRPSPPPLGFRDEHGVALLAYTANSPLHKEFNAAVREAGRSRAHYLHHFSFKTLHFLLTEALQLLGRGQRPPRCHQVFRGVHGLRFRPAGPRATVRLGGFASASLKNVAAQQFGEDTFFGIWTCLGAPIKGYSFFPGEEEVLIPPFETFQVINASRPAQGPARIYLRALGKRSTYNCEYIKDKKCKSGPCHLDNSAMGQSPLSAVWSLLLLLWFLAVRAFPDSPGLL
;
A
#
# COMPACT_ATOMS: atom_id res chain seq x y z
N MET A 1 2.75 72.09 61.54
CA MET A 1 1.68 71.09 61.76
C MET A 1 1.11 70.70 60.39
N GLN A 2 1.11 69.39 60.13
CA GLN A 2 0.38 68.62 59.10
C GLN A 2 0.36 69.09 57.63
N MET A 3 1.09 68.33 56.80
CA MET A 3 0.77 68.06 55.40
C MET A 3 0.04 66.70 55.32
N PRO A 4 -1.05 66.53 54.55
CA PRO A 4 -1.70 65.23 54.43
C PRO A 4 -1.07 64.40 53.30
N ALA A 5 -0.73 63.16 53.66
CA ALA A 5 -0.25 62.12 52.78
C ALA A 5 -1.41 61.54 51.95
N MET A 6 -1.42 61.83 50.65
CA MET A 6 -2.28 61.14 49.69
C MET A 6 -1.47 60.75 48.45
N MET A 7 -0.35 60.05 48.64
CA MET A 7 0.54 59.61 47.54
C MET A 7 1.34 58.35 47.93
N SER A 8 0.69 57.33 48.51
CA SER A 8 1.40 56.07 48.82
C SER A 8 0.58 54.78 48.69
N LEU A 9 -0.64 54.80 48.14
CA LEU A 9 -1.48 53.59 47.99
C LEU A 9 -1.57 53.05 46.56
N LEU A 10 -0.71 53.52 45.65
CA LEU A 10 -0.74 53.12 44.24
C LEU A 10 0.49 52.31 43.76
N LEU A 11 1.41 51.94 44.67
CA LEU A 11 2.64 51.21 44.30
C LEU A 11 2.80 49.83 44.95
N VAL A 12 1.82 49.34 45.72
CA VAL A 12 1.84 47.96 46.26
C VAL A 12 0.93 47.00 45.48
N SER A 13 0.07 47.50 44.58
CA SER A 13 -0.77 46.65 43.72
C SER A 13 -0.12 46.21 42.41
N VAL A 14 1.13 46.60 42.14
CA VAL A 14 1.86 46.24 40.90
C VAL A 14 2.91 45.13 41.13
N GLY A 15 3.19 44.76 42.39
CA GLY A 15 4.24 43.79 42.74
C GLY A 15 3.79 42.35 43.03
N LEU A 16 2.50 42.03 42.94
CA LEU A 16 1.98 40.70 43.29
C LEU A 16 1.05 40.12 42.21
N MET A 17 1.40 40.32 40.95
CA MET A 17 0.82 39.61 39.80
C MET A 17 1.91 39.08 38.85
N GLU A 18 3.07 38.68 39.41
CA GLU A 18 4.17 38.06 38.65
C GLU A 18 4.40 36.57 38.97
N ALA A 19 3.50 35.91 39.71
CA ALA A 19 3.75 34.54 40.19
C ALA A 19 2.75 33.46 39.74
N LEU A 20 1.86 33.72 38.77
CA LEU A 20 1.01 32.69 38.18
C LEU A 20 0.81 32.88 36.67
N GLN A 21 1.89 33.12 35.92
CA GLN A 21 1.91 32.71 34.51
C GLN A 21 2.19 31.20 34.47
N ALA A 22 1.16 30.42 34.78
CA ALA A 22 1.07 29.10 34.19
C ALA A 22 1.13 29.31 32.67
N GLN A 23 2.22 28.89 32.04
CA GLN A 23 2.30 28.76 30.59
C GLN A 23 1.30 27.66 30.18
N SER A 24 0.02 28.01 30.14
CA SER A 24 -0.98 27.24 29.43
C SER A 24 -0.69 27.47 27.95
N HIS A 25 0.17 26.63 27.38
CA HIS A 25 0.21 26.47 25.94
C HIS A 25 -1.23 26.22 25.48
N PRO A 26 -1.76 27.00 24.53
CA PRO A 26 -3.09 26.73 24.01
C PRO A 26 -3.00 25.39 23.28
N ILE A 27 -3.42 24.32 23.96
CA ILE A 27 -3.66 23.02 23.34
C ILE A 27 -4.74 23.28 22.31
N THR A 28 -4.32 23.38 21.05
CA THR A 28 -5.22 23.62 19.95
C THR A 28 -6.14 22.40 19.90
N ARG A 29 -7.47 22.60 19.84
CA ARG A 29 -8.52 21.56 19.82
C ARG A 29 -8.24 20.36 18.87
N ARG A 30 -7.33 20.53 17.91
CA ARG A 30 -6.81 19.50 16.99
C ARG A 30 -6.00 18.39 17.65
N ASP A 31 -5.29 18.66 18.75
CA ASP A 31 -4.42 17.66 19.41
C ASP A 31 -5.21 16.60 20.21
N LEU A 32 -6.50 16.84 20.47
CA LEU A 32 -7.32 15.95 21.30
C LEU A 32 -7.90 14.73 20.58
N PHE A 33 -7.82 14.66 19.23
CA PHE A 33 -8.49 13.62 18.44
C PHE A 33 -7.55 12.76 17.58
N SER A 34 -6.25 13.07 17.55
CA SER A 34 -5.29 12.35 16.71
C SER A 34 -4.55 11.28 17.49
N GLN A 35 -4.73 10.02 17.09
CA GLN A 35 -4.09 8.87 17.74
C GLN A 35 -2.65 8.73 17.26
N GLU A 36 -1.72 8.52 18.20
CA GLU A 36 -0.34 8.16 17.90
C GLU A 36 -0.27 6.73 17.37
N MET A 37 0.45 6.54 16.25
CA MET A 37 0.63 5.24 15.61
C MET A 37 2.10 5.04 15.24
N PRO A 38 2.76 3.94 15.67
CA PRO A 38 4.09 3.62 15.17
C PRO A 38 4.05 3.39 13.66
N LEU A 39 5.05 3.93 12.95
CA LEU A 39 5.30 3.61 11.54
C LEU A 39 6.42 2.58 11.48
N ASP A 40 6.05 1.32 11.29
CA ASP A 40 6.93 0.16 11.32
C ASP A 40 6.82 -0.69 10.05
N MET A 41 7.25 -1.95 10.11
CA MET A 41 7.19 -2.90 8.99
C MET A 41 5.81 -3.52 8.74
N ALA A 42 4.79 -3.15 9.53
CA ALA A 42 3.42 -3.64 9.46
C ALA A 42 3.33 -5.17 9.39
N LEU A 43 3.93 -5.87 10.36
CA LEU A 43 4.05 -7.34 10.36
C LEU A 43 2.70 -8.08 10.43
N ALA A 44 1.64 -7.41 10.90
CA ALA A 44 0.27 -7.93 10.91
C ALA A 44 -0.45 -7.79 9.54
N SER A 45 0.16 -7.10 8.56
CA SER A 45 -0.42 -6.86 7.25
C SER A 45 -0.38 -8.12 6.38
N PHE A 46 -1.49 -8.44 5.70
CA PHE A 46 -1.47 -9.42 4.62
C PHE A 46 -0.90 -8.77 3.35
N ASP A 47 0.09 -9.42 2.75
CA ASP A 47 1.02 -8.76 1.85
C ASP A 47 1.44 -9.60 0.64
N ASP A 48 0.57 -10.53 0.26
CA ASP A 48 0.82 -11.51 -0.79
C ASP A 48 1.11 -10.84 -2.14
N GLN A 49 2.14 -11.32 -2.81
CA GLN A 49 2.51 -10.92 -4.18
C GLN A 49 1.99 -11.90 -5.24
N TYR A 50 1.44 -13.04 -4.82
CA TYR A 50 0.91 -14.12 -5.65
C TYR A 50 1.93 -14.70 -6.63
N ALA A 51 3.19 -14.74 -6.22
CA ALA A 51 4.28 -15.22 -7.03
C ALA A 51 4.11 -16.73 -7.31
N GLY A 52 3.90 -17.08 -8.57
CA GLY A 52 3.74 -18.46 -9.03
C GLY A 52 2.34 -19.06 -8.89
N CYS A 53 1.34 -18.30 -8.43
CA CYS A 53 -0.03 -18.81 -8.25
C CYS A 53 -1.14 -17.95 -8.86
N ALA A 54 -0.81 -16.94 -9.67
CA ALA A 54 -1.81 -16.07 -10.30
C ALA A 54 -2.89 -16.86 -11.06
N ALA A 55 -2.50 -17.84 -11.89
CA ALA A 55 -3.46 -18.68 -12.61
C ALA A 55 -4.39 -19.49 -11.68
N ALA A 56 -3.84 -20.02 -10.57
CA ALA A 56 -4.63 -20.77 -9.59
C ALA A 56 -5.57 -19.86 -8.80
N MET A 57 -5.13 -18.64 -8.46
CA MET A 57 -6.00 -17.62 -7.85
C MET A 57 -7.12 -17.20 -8.79
N THR A 58 -6.81 -16.96 -10.08
CA THR A 58 -7.81 -16.67 -11.11
C THR A 58 -8.87 -17.77 -11.20
N ALA A 59 -8.46 -19.03 -11.21
CA ALA A 59 -9.38 -20.17 -11.23
C ALA A 59 -10.29 -20.24 -9.99
N ALA A 60 -9.87 -19.69 -8.85
CA ALA A 60 -10.64 -19.69 -7.62
C ALA A 60 -11.58 -18.48 -7.45
N LEU A 61 -11.51 -17.48 -8.34
CA LEU A 61 -12.31 -16.25 -8.23
C LEU A 61 -13.82 -16.48 -8.18
N PRO A 62 -14.43 -17.38 -8.99
CA PRO A 62 -15.88 -17.59 -8.93
C PRO A 62 -16.36 -18.05 -7.56
N ASP A 63 -15.70 -19.04 -6.96
CA ASP A 63 -16.01 -19.55 -5.61
C ASP A 63 -15.81 -18.47 -4.54
N LEU A 64 -14.68 -17.76 -4.62
CA LEU A 64 -14.35 -16.70 -3.66
C LEU A 64 -15.36 -15.56 -3.72
N ASN A 65 -15.72 -15.09 -4.91
CA ASN A 65 -16.71 -14.02 -5.06
C ASN A 65 -18.06 -14.41 -4.44
N HIS A 66 -18.52 -15.63 -4.68
CA HIS A 66 -19.78 -16.09 -4.10
C HIS A 66 -19.73 -16.08 -2.56
N THR A 67 -18.68 -16.66 -1.98
CA THR A 67 -18.53 -16.78 -0.52
C THR A 67 -18.25 -15.44 0.16
N GLU A 68 -17.41 -14.59 -0.42
CA GLU A 68 -17.01 -13.30 0.15
C GLU A 68 -18.14 -12.26 0.06
N PHE A 69 -18.93 -12.25 -1.02
CA PHE A 69 -20.10 -11.34 -1.12
C PHE A 69 -21.23 -11.73 -0.17
N GLN A 70 -21.43 -13.02 0.11
CA GLN A 70 -22.36 -13.47 1.14
C GLN A 70 -21.90 -13.06 2.54
N ALA A 71 -20.60 -13.18 2.81
CA ALA A 71 -20.02 -12.85 4.12
C ALA A 71 -19.86 -11.34 4.34
N ASN A 72 -19.71 -10.54 3.28
CA ASN A 72 -19.44 -9.11 3.37
C ASN A 72 -20.31 -8.29 2.42
N LYS A 73 -21.40 -7.73 2.98
CA LYS A 73 -22.34 -6.88 2.25
C LYS A 73 -21.69 -5.60 1.70
N VAL A 74 -20.79 -4.97 2.45
CA VAL A 74 -20.08 -3.75 2.00
C VAL A 74 -19.21 -4.05 0.78
N TYR A 75 -18.58 -5.23 0.75
CA TYR A 75 -17.86 -5.67 -0.43
C TYR A 75 -18.79 -5.91 -1.61
N ALA A 76 -19.89 -6.64 -1.41
CA ALA A 76 -20.87 -6.93 -2.47
C ALA A 76 -21.46 -5.65 -3.09
N ASP A 77 -21.87 -4.69 -2.24
CA ASP A 77 -22.46 -3.42 -2.67
C ASP A 77 -21.43 -2.56 -3.42
N GLY A 78 -20.21 -2.45 -2.88
CA GLY A 78 -19.12 -1.71 -3.53
C GLY A 78 -18.69 -2.32 -4.86
N TRP A 79 -18.65 -3.65 -4.95
CA TRP A 79 -18.35 -4.36 -6.20
C TRP A 79 -19.46 -4.16 -7.24
N THR A 80 -20.73 -4.22 -6.83
CA THR A 80 -21.88 -4.01 -7.72
C THR A 80 -21.88 -2.61 -8.31
N LEU A 81 -21.65 -1.58 -7.48
CA LEU A 81 -21.51 -0.19 -7.91
C LEU A 81 -20.36 -0.04 -8.93
N ALA A 82 -19.19 -0.60 -8.63
CA ALA A 82 -18.04 -0.54 -9.51
C ALA A 82 -18.26 -1.27 -10.84
N SER A 83 -18.91 -2.43 -10.80
CA SER A 83 -19.24 -3.24 -11.99
C SER A 83 -20.18 -2.49 -12.93
N SER A 84 -21.25 -1.91 -12.39
CA SER A 84 -22.20 -1.09 -13.14
C SER A 84 -21.48 0.11 -13.78
N ARG A 85 -20.64 0.82 -13.01
CA ARG A 85 -19.86 1.94 -13.54
C ARG A 85 -18.85 1.53 -14.62
N TRP A 86 -18.24 0.35 -14.50
CA TRP A 86 -17.34 -0.19 -15.52
C TRP A 86 -18.09 -0.47 -16.81
N GLN A 87 -19.25 -1.13 -16.73
CA GLN A 87 -20.10 -1.42 -17.89
C GLN A 87 -20.56 -0.15 -18.60
N GLU A 88 -20.99 0.89 -17.86
CA GLU A 88 -21.32 2.19 -18.44
C GLU A 88 -20.15 2.80 -19.22
N ARG A 89 -18.92 2.70 -18.70
CA ARG A 89 -17.72 3.21 -19.37
C ARG A 89 -17.42 2.45 -20.65
N GLN A 90 -17.61 1.13 -20.65
CA GLN A 90 -17.42 0.29 -21.84
C GLN A 90 -18.50 0.57 -22.90
N ALA A 91 -19.76 0.71 -22.50
CA ALA A 91 -20.89 0.94 -23.39
C ALA A 91 -20.86 2.29 -24.11
N ARG A 92 -20.28 3.33 -23.49
CA ARG A 92 -20.10 4.65 -24.13
C ARG A 92 -19.09 4.65 -25.29
N GLY A 93 -18.40 3.54 -25.53
CA GLY A 93 -17.60 3.32 -26.73
C GLY A 93 -16.58 4.43 -27.01
N PRO A 94 -16.24 4.68 -28.29
CA PRO A 94 -15.25 5.69 -28.69
C PRO A 94 -15.67 7.15 -28.46
N GLU A 95 -16.89 7.46 -27.99
CA GLU A 95 -17.28 8.84 -27.68
C GLU A 95 -16.53 9.37 -26.44
N TRP A 96 -15.96 8.45 -25.65
CA TRP A 96 -14.97 8.73 -24.61
C TRP A 96 -13.53 8.94 -25.13
N SER A 97 -13.28 8.80 -26.44
CA SER A 97 -11.94 8.93 -27.05
C SER A 97 -11.36 10.34 -26.96
N PHE A 98 -12.18 11.35 -26.71
CA PHE A 98 -11.75 12.75 -26.61
C PHE A 98 -11.58 13.23 -25.17
N SER A 99 -11.78 12.36 -24.18
CA SER A 99 -11.63 12.75 -22.79
C SER A 99 -10.19 12.59 -22.30
N PRO A 100 -9.57 13.61 -21.68
CA PRO A 100 -8.20 13.56 -21.17
C PRO A 100 -7.98 12.56 -20.01
N THR A 101 -9.02 11.82 -19.63
CA THR A 101 -9.02 10.81 -18.57
C THR A 101 -9.04 9.37 -19.09
N ARG A 102 -8.89 9.11 -20.40
CA ARG A 102 -8.78 7.73 -20.91
C ARG A 102 -7.55 7.05 -20.28
N PRO A 103 -7.69 5.85 -19.67
CA PRO A 103 -6.52 5.01 -19.44
C PRO A 103 -5.86 4.68 -20.79
N SER A 104 -4.53 4.65 -20.83
CA SER A 104 -3.80 4.00 -21.93
C SER A 104 -4.37 2.60 -22.18
N PRO A 105 -4.24 2.03 -23.40
CA PRO A 105 -4.71 0.68 -23.67
C PRO A 105 -4.29 -0.25 -22.53
N PRO A 106 -5.23 -1.04 -21.97
CA PRO A 106 -4.92 -1.88 -20.82
C PRO A 106 -3.74 -2.79 -21.19
N PRO A 107 -2.76 -2.98 -20.28
CA PRO A 107 -1.60 -3.80 -20.58
C PRO A 107 -2.02 -5.25 -20.83
N LEU A 108 -1.20 -6.00 -21.57
CA LEU A 108 -1.46 -7.40 -21.85
C LEU A 108 -1.73 -8.19 -20.55
N GLY A 109 -2.85 -8.92 -20.52
CA GLY A 109 -3.28 -9.70 -19.35
C GLY A 109 -4.16 -8.93 -18.36
N PHE A 110 -4.37 -7.63 -18.56
CA PHE A 110 -5.35 -6.86 -17.80
C PHE A 110 -6.76 -7.21 -18.28
N ARG A 111 -7.63 -7.51 -17.33
CA ARG A 111 -8.99 -8.04 -17.50
C ARG A 111 -9.99 -7.08 -16.86
N ASP A 112 -11.27 -7.22 -17.21
CA ASP A 112 -12.34 -6.36 -16.68
C ASP A 112 -12.40 -6.38 -15.15
N GLU A 113 -12.15 -7.53 -14.51
CA GLU A 113 -12.21 -7.64 -13.04
C GLU A 113 -11.15 -6.77 -12.36
N HIS A 114 -10.01 -6.51 -13.01
CA HIS A 114 -9.01 -5.57 -12.51
C HIS A 114 -9.50 -4.13 -12.56
N GLY A 115 -10.17 -3.74 -13.66
CA GLY A 115 -10.77 -2.43 -13.80
C GLY A 115 -11.88 -2.20 -12.77
N VAL A 116 -12.73 -3.21 -12.55
CA VAL A 116 -13.77 -3.20 -11.52
C VAL A 116 -13.16 -3.12 -10.12
N ALA A 117 -12.11 -3.89 -9.81
CA ALA A 117 -11.44 -3.84 -8.51
C ALA A 117 -10.87 -2.45 -8.19
N LEU A 118 -10.20 -1.82 -9.16
CA LEU A 118 -9.68 -0.45 -9.02
C LEU A 118 -10.82 0.57 -8.84
N LEU A 119 -11.90 0.45 -9.59
CA LEU A 119 -13.08 1.30 -9.40
C LEU A 119 -13.71 1.10 -8.02
N ALA A 120 -13.86 -0.14 -7.56
CA ALA A 120 -14.43 -0.46 -6.27
C ALA A 120 -13.59 0.15 -5.13
N TYR A 121 -12.27 0.10 -5.26
CA TYR A 121 -11.35 0.69 -4.29
C TYR A 121 -11.42 2.23 -4.24
N THR A 122 -11.66 2.90 -5.39
CA THR A 122 -11.72 4.37 -5.46
C THR A 122 -13.13 4.94 -5.32
N ALA A 123 -14.15 4.09 -5.24
CA ALA A 123 -15.53 4.53 -5.08
C ALA A 123 -15.72 5.29 -3.77
N ASN A 124 -16.64 6.26 -3.76
CA ASN A 124 -17.12 6.90 -2.54
C ASN A 124 -18.05 5.94 -1.77
N SER A 125 -17.44 4.89 -1.22
CA SER A 125 -18.08 3.83 -0.44
C SER A 125 -17.17 3.48 0.75
N PRO A 126 -17.72 2.82 1.80
CA PRO A 126 -16.91 2.38 2.94
C PRO A 126 -15.90 1.27 2.58
N LEU A 127 -16.01 0.66 1.39
CA LEU A 127 -15.24 -0.51 0.98
C LEU A 127 -13.73 -0.33 1.18
N HIS A 128 -13.12 0.75 0.69
CA HIS A 128 -11.68 0.93 0.80
C HIS A 128 -11.19 1.07 2.25
N LYS A 129 -12.03 1.62 3.15
CA LYS A 129 -11.70 1.79 4.57
C LYS A 129 -11.71 0.44 5.27
N GLU A 130 -12.78 -0.34 5.06
CA GLU A 130 -12.91 -1.68 5.63
C GLU A 130 -11.88 -2.65 5.06
N PHE A 131 -11.67 -2.62 3.75
CA PHE A 131 -10.65 -3.41 3.08
C PHE A 131 -9.26 -3.12 3.66
N ASN A 132 -8.85 -1.86 3.73
CA ASN A 132 -7.52 -1.52 4.26
C ASN A 132 -7.40 -1.79 5.77
N ALA A 133 -8.48 -1.71 6.55
CA ALA A 133 -8.48 -2.15 7.94
C ALA A 133 -8.26 -3.67 8.04
N ALA A 134 -8.99 -4.46 7.24
CA ALA A 134 -8.85 -5.90 7.21
C ALA A 134 -7.46 -6.34 6.72
N VAL A 135 -6.89 -5.69 5.69
CA VAL A 135 -5.55 -6.00 5.18
C VAL A 135 -4.48 -5.79 6.25
N ARG A 136 -4.60 -4.74 7.08
CA ARG A 136 -3.63 -4.46 8.16
C ARG A 136 -3.57 -5.55 9.24
N GLU A 137 -4.60 -6.38 9.35
CA GLU A 137 -4.75 -7.38 10.42
C GLU A 137 -4.76 -8.82 9.91
N ALA A 138 -5.09 -9.03 8.63
CA ALA A 138 -5.20 -10.35 8.02
C ALA A 138 -3.91 -11.17 8.13
N GLY A 139 -2.76 -10.51 8.15
CA GLY A 139 -1.44 -11.13 8.28
C GLY A 139 -1.01 -11.45 9.71
N ARG A 140 -1.85 -11.24 10.75
CA ARG A 140 -1.55 -11.65 12.13
C ARG A 140 -1.28 -13.15 12.27
N SER A 141 -1.97 -13.98 11.49
CA SER A 141 -1.70 -15.41 11.36
C SER A 141 -2.37 -15.98 10.12
N ARG A 142 -1.85 -17.12 9.63
CA ARG A 142 -2.48 -17.89 8.54
C ARG A 142 -3.94 -18.25 8.83
N ALA A 143 -4.24 -18.66 10.06
CA ALA A 143 -5.62 -19.00 10.47
C ALA A 143 -6.53 -17.77 10.42
N HIS A 144 -6.06 -16.61 10.90
CA HIS A 144 -6.84 -15.38 10.85
C HIS A 144 -7.16 -14.97 9.40
N TYR A 145 -6.16 -14.99 8.51
CA TYR A 145 -6.36 -14.77 7.07
C TYR A 145 -7.42 -15.71 6.46
N LEU A 146 -7.30 -17.01 6.70
CA LEU A 146 -8.20 -17.99 6.08
C LEU A 146 -9.66 -17.79 6.52
N HIS A 147 -9.88 -17.53 7.81
CA HIS A 147 -11.22 -17.52 8.40
C HIS A 147 -11.90 -16.14 8.46
N HIS A 148 -11.15 -15.03 8.53
CA HIS A 148 -11.71 -13.70 8.81
C HIS A 148 -11.48 -12.68 7.69
N PHE A 149 -10.60 -12.96 6.73
CA PHE A 149 -10.32 -12.02 5.65
C PHE A 149 -11.21 -12.28 4.43
N SER A 150 -12.39 -11.68 4.37
CA SER A 150 -13.36 -11.82 3.27
C SER A 150 -13.11 -10.86 2.09
N PHE A 151 -11.83 -10.62 1.76
CA PHE A 151 -11.40 -9.75 0.66
C PHE A 151 -10.25 -10.36 -0.16
N LYS A 152 -10.16 -11.70 -0.22
CA LYS A 152 -9.12 -12.43 -0.94
C LYS A 152 -9.18 -12.12 -2.43
N THR A 153 -10.37 -12.03 -3.02
CA THR A 153 -10.51 -11.62 -4.42
C THR A 153 -10.03 -10.19 -4.64
N LEU A 154 -10.53 -9.23 -3.84
CA LEU A 154 -10.16 -7.82 -4.01
C LEU A 154 -8.65 -7.60 -3.86
N HIS A 155 -8.04 -8.22 -2.85
CA HIS A 155 -6.60 -8.15 -2.63
C HIS A 155 -5.80 -8.71 -3.83
N PHE A 156 -6.22 -9.87 -4.35
CA PHE A 156 -5.57 -10.48 -5.52
C PHE A 156 -5.68 -9.60 -6.76
N LEU A 157 -6.88 -9.16 -7.10
CA LEU A 157 -7.12 -8.36 -8.30
C LEU A 157 -6.43 -7.01 -8.24
N LEU A 158 -6.44 -6.31 -7.10
CA LEU A 158 -5.69 -5.07 -6.94
C LEU A 158 -4.18 -5.30 -7.07
N THR A 159 -3.66 -6.37 -6.46
CA THR A 159 -2.24 -6.72 -6.57
C THR A 159 -1.84 -6.99 -8.01
N GLU A 160 -2.59 -7.85 -8.71
CA GLU A 160 -2.33 -8.20 -10.11
C GLU A 160 -2.47 -6.97 -11.02
N ALA A 161 -3.49 -6.13 -10.80
CA ALA A 161 -3.69 -4.89 -11.55
C ALA A 161 -2.47 -3.96 -11.45
N LEU A 162 -1.97 -3.70 -10.23
CA LEU A 162 -0.80 -2.85 -10.03
C LEU A 162 0.47 -3.43 -10.68
N GLN A 163 0.66 -4.75 -10.57
CA GLN A 163 1.78 -5.43 -11.23
C GLN A 163 1.70 -5.29 -12.76
N LEU A 164 0.52 -5.46 -13.36
CA LEU A 164 0.32 -5.33 -14.80
C LEU A 164 0.53 -3.89 -15.29
N LEU A 165 0.00 -2.90 -14.56
CA LEU A 165 0.20 -1.47 -14.87
C LEU A 165 1.68 -1.04 -14.75
N GLY A 166 2.47 -1.72 -13.91
CA GLY A 166 3.90 -1.49 -13.76
C GLY A 166 4.81 -2.19 -14.80
N ARG A 167 4.37 -3.30 -15.42
CA ARG A 167 5.22 -4.18 -16.27
C ARG A 167 5.75 -3.53 -17.56
N GLY A 168 5.10 -2.49 -18.08
CA GLY A 168 5.45 -1.86 -19.36
C GLY A 168 6.55 -0.80 -19.30
N GLN A 169 7.06 -0.45 -18.11
CA GLN A 169 7.94 0.70 -17.92
C GLN A 169 9.37 0.22 -17.64
N ARG A 170 10.25 0.27 -18.65
CA ARG A 170 11.70 0.03 -18.50
C ARG A 170 12.47 1.30 -18.85
N PRO A 171 13.21 1.90 -17.90
CA PRO A 171 13.36 1.51 -16.49
C PRO A 171 12.05 1.66 -15.68
N PRO A 172 11.91 0.96 -14.53
CA PRO A 172 10.76 1.13 -13.64
C PRO A 172 10.59 2.60 -13.29
N ARG A 173 9.43 3.18 -13.61
CA ARG A 173 9.15 4.58 -13.33
C ARG A 173 8.72 4.71 -11.88
N CYS A 174 9.49 5.47 -11.11
CA CYS A 174 9.09 5.85 -9.76
C CYS A 174 8.30 7.17 -9.82
N HIS A 175 7.44 7.36 -8.82
CA HIS A 175 6.56 8.50 -8.70
C HIS A 175 6.78 9.20 -7.36
N GLN A 176 6.92 10.53 -7.41
CA GLN A 176 6.79 11.38 -6.23
C GLN A 176 5.31 11.67 -6.00
N VAL A 177 4.81 11.25 -4.84
CA VAL A 177 3.39 11.35 -4.48
C VAL A 177 3.24 11.85 -3.05
N PHE A 178 2.04 12.31 -2.74
CA PHE A 178 1.70 12.90 -1.45
C PHE A 178 0.48 12.18 -0.86
N ARG A 179 0.46 12.02 0.46
CA ARG A 179 -0.69 11.42 1.16
C ARG A 179 -0.94 12.17 2.46
N GLY A 180 -2.08 12.83 2.55
CA GLY A 180 -2.61 13.35 3.80
C GLY A 180 -3.35 12.26 4.56
N VAL A 181 -3.24 12.28 5.88
CA VAL A 181 -3.97 11.38 6.78
C VAL A 181 -4.60 12.21 7.89
N HIS A 182 -5.89 11.97 8.12
CA HIS A 182 -6.65 12.54 9.22
C HIS A 182 -6.77 11.54 10.40
N GLY A 183 -6.70 12.05 11.63
CA GLY A 183 -6.94 11.31 12.87
C GLY A 183 -5.79 10.40 13.32
N LEU A 184 -4.74 10.24 12.51
CA LEU A 184 -3.56 9.45 12.85
C LEU A 184 -2.27 10.27 12.72
N ARG A 185 -1.48 10.27 13.78
CA ARG A 185 -0.14 10.83 13.82
C ARG A 185 0.89 9.71 13.84
N PHE A 186 1.49 9.46 12.67
CA PHE A 186 2.48 8.40 12.53
C PHE A 186 3.83 8.81 13.12
N ARG A 187 4.53 7.86 13.73
CA ARG A 187 5.88 8.05 14.28
C ARG A 187 6.81 6.91 13.85
N PRO A 188 7.78 7.17 12.95
CA PRO A 188 8.81 6.19 12.64
C PRO A 188 9.80 6.07 13.81
N ALA A 189 10.51 4.94 13.87
CA ALA A 189 11.60 4.74 14.84
C ALA A 189 12.73 5.78 14.68
N GLY A 190 12.96 6.25 13.46
CA GLY A 190 13.91 7.32 13.14
C GLY A 190 14.29 7.34 11.66
N PRO A 191 15.19 8.24 11.24
CA PRO A 191 15.77 8.23 9.90
C PRO A 191 16.46 6.90 9.62
N ARG A 192 16.42 6.45 8.35
CA ARG A 192 16.91 5.15 7.86
C ARG A 192 16.13 3.92 8.32
N ALA A 193 15.13 4.07 9.20
CA ALA A 193 14.22 2.97 9.51
C ALA A 193 13.53 2.47 8.24
N THR A 194 13.35 1.15 8.14
CA THR A 194 12.58 0.54 7.05
C THR A 194 11.14 0.36 7.53
N VAL A 195 10.19 0.80 6.71
CA VAL A 195 8.77 0.81 7.04
C VAL A 195 7.91 0.32 5.87
N ARG A 196 6.67 -0.06 6.16
CA ARG A 196 5.62 -0.38 5.18
C ARG A 196 4.34 0.36 5.57
N LEU A 197 3.46 0.59 4.59
CA LEU A 197 2.19 1.30 4.81
C LEU A 197 1.09 0.38 5.37
N GLY A 198 1.32 -0.94 5.39
CA GLY A 198 0.47 -1.94 6.02
C GLY A 198 -0.85 -2.25 5.31
N GLY A 199 -1.18 -1.54 4.25
CA GLY A 199 -2.34 -1.79 3.40
C GLY A 199 -2.12 -1.21 2.01
N PHE A 200 -3.13 -1.27 1.16
CA PHE A 200 -3.10 -0.50 -0.08
C PHE A 200 -3.20 0.99 0.29
N ALA A 201 -2.28 1.79 -0.24
CA ALA A 201 -2.20 3.19 0.10
C ALA A 201 -2.44 4.07 -1.12
N SER A 202 -3.56 4.80 -1.08
CA SER A 202 -3.84 5.90 -2.00
C SER A 202 -2.91 7.07 -1.71
N ALA A 203 -2.21 7.54 -2.73
CA ALA A 203 -1.46 8.78 -2.70
C ALA A 203 -1.80 9.56 -3.98
N SER A 204 -1.49 10.85 -4.00
CA SER A 204 -1.77 11.72 -5.15
C SER A 204 -0.47 12.27 -5.73
N LEU A 205 -0.42 12.42 -7.06
CA LEU A 205 0.63 13.22 -7.72
C LEU A 205 0.50 14.72 -7.39
N LYS A 206 -0.66 15.16 -6.89
CA LYS A 206 -0.96 16.55 -6.51
C LYS A 206 -0.96 16.70 -5.00
N ASN A 207 -0.05 17.54 -4.50
CA ASN A 207 0.00 17.91 -3.09
C ASN A 207 -1.35 18.44 -2.58
N VAL A 208 -1.98 19.35 -3.33
CA VAL A 208 -3.28 19.96 -2.97
C VAL A 208 -4.41 18.94 -2.84
N ALA A 209 -4.43 17.88 -3.65
CA ALA A 209 -5.43 16.82 -3.53
C ALA A 209 -5.18 16.00 -2.27
N ALA A 210 -3.91 15.66 -1.99
CA ALA A 210 -3.54 14.91 -0.78
C ALA A 210 -3.90 15.65 0.52
N GLN A 211 -3.80 16.99 0.56
CA GLN A 211 -4.14 17.80 1.72
C GLN A 211 -5.63 17.70 2.12
N GLN A 212 -6.51 17.47 1.15
CA GLN A 212 -7.96 17.31 1.40
C GLN A 212 -8.28 16.07 2.25
N PHE A 213 -7.37 15.08 2.30
CA PHE A 213 -7.55 13.85 3.06
C PHE A 213 -7.03 13.93 4.51
N GLY A 214 -6.34 15.02 4.87
CA GLY A 214 -5.94 15.29 6.25
C GLY A 214 -4.55 15.87 6.40
N GLU A 215 -4.35 16.52 7.56
CA GLU A 215 -3.10 17.22 7.91
C GLU A 215 -2.60 16.82 9.31
N ASP A 216 -2.98 15.64 9.82
CA ASP A 216 -2.42 15.11 11.07
C ASP A 216 -1.06 14.46 10.82
N THR A 217 -0.99 13.63 9.77
CA THR A 217 0.26 13.21 9.13
C THR A 217 0.21 13.56 7.65
N PHE A 218 1.29 14.13 7.13
CA PHE A 218 1.46 14.40 5.71
C PHE A 218 2.71 13.70 5.18
N PHE A 219 2.52 12.74 4.29
CA PHE A 219 3.59 11.96 3.68
C PHE A 219 4.03 12.55 2.35
N GLY A 220 5.34 12.63 2.14
CA GLY A 220 5.96 12.69 0.82
C GLY A 220 6.58 11.33 0.51
N ILE A 221 6.12 10.66 -0.55
CA ILE A 221 6.51 9.28 -0.84
C ILE A 221 7.12 9.23 -2.25
N TRP A 222 8.31 8.64 -2.35
CA TRP A 222 8.88 8.23 -3.63
C TRP A 222 8.66 6.73 -3.79
N THR A 223 7.64 6.34 -4.56
CA THR A 223 7.21 4.94 -4.77
C THR A 223 7.66 4.45 -6.15
N CYS A 224 8.07 3.19 -6.25
CA CYS A 224 8.42 2.54 -7.51
C CYS A 224 7.51 1.34 -7.85
N LEU A 225 6.67 0.91 -6.90
CA LEU A 225 5.63 -0.10 -7.16
C LEU A 225 4.21 0.49 -7.23
N GLY A 226 4.03 1.75 -6.85
CA GLY A 226 2.76 2.45 -7.00
C GLY A 226 2.45 2.73 -8.45
N ALA A 227 1.21 2.46 -8.86
CA ALA A 227 0.76 2.70 -10.23
C ALA A 227 -0.24 3.86 -10.28
N PRO A 228 -0.12 4.80 -11.23
CA PRO A 228 -1.18 5.77 -11.51
C PRO A 228 -2.45 5.08 -11.98
N ILE A 229 -3.56 5.35 -11.29
CA ILE A 229 -4.86 4.70 -11.57
C ILE A 229 -5.95 5.70 -11.99
N LYS A 230 -5.55 6.90 -12.42
CA LYS A 230 -6.44 7.98 -12.90
C LYS A 230 -7.54 7.48 -13.85
N GLY A 231 -7.20 6.61 -14.81
CA GLY A 231 -8.15 6.07 -15.78
C GLY A 231 -9.14 5.03 -15.21
N TYR A 232 -8.85 4.51 -14.02
CA TYR A 232 -9.64 3.49 -13.31
C TYR A 232 -10.25 4.02 -12.00
N SER A 233 -10.21 5.34 -11.78
CA SER A 233 -10.75 5.97 -10.57
C SER A 233 -12.13 6.59 -10.79
N PHE A 234 -12.95 6.67 -9.73
CA PHE A 234 -14.15 7.53 -9.69
C PHE A 234 -13.79 9.02 -9.69
N PHE A 235 -12.59 9.37 -9.23
CA PHE A 235 -12.13 10.75 -9.06
C PHE A 235 -10.83 11.00 -9.84
N PRO A 236 -10.86 11.07 -11.18
CA PRO A 236 -9.64 11.29 -11.98
C PRO A 236 -8.87 12.59 -11.64
N GLY A 237 -9.54 13.57 -11.05
CA GLY A 237 -8.95 14.85 -10.61
C GLY A 237 -7.94 14.70 -9.47
N GLU A 238 -8.08 13.65 -8.65
CA GLU A 238 -7.18 13.33 -7.54
C GLU A 238 -5.81 12.84 -8.01
N GLU A 239 -5.67 12.43 -9.27
CA GLU A 239 -4.43 11.89 -9.83
C GLU A 239 -3.80 10.81 -8.94
N GLU A 240 -4.66 9.89 -8.53
CA GLU A 240 -4.33 8.84 -7.58
C GLU A 240 -3.29 7.87 -8.14
N VAL A 241 -2.30 7.58 -7.29
CA VAL A 241 -1.32 6.52 -7.41
C VAL A 241 -1.59 5.55 -6.26
N LEU A 242 -1.92 4.32 -6.60
CA LEU A 242 -2.19 3.28 -5.62
C LEU A 242 -0.93 2.45 -5.36
N ILE A 243 -0.53 2.37 -4.10
CA ILE A 243 0.70 1.71 -3.65
C ILE A 243 0.35 0.36 -3.00
N PRO A 244 1.00 -0.75 -3.39
CA PRO A 244 0.73 -2.06 -2.81
C PRO A 244 1.27 -2.21 -1.38
N PRO A 245 0.70 -3.12 -0.55
CA PRO A 245 1.06 -3.25 0.86
C PRO A 245 2.48 -3.78 1.10
N PHE A 246 3.09 -4.45 0.12
CA PHE A 246 4.40 -5.09 0.20
C PHE A 246 5.57 -4.19 -0.24
N GLU A 247 5.32 -2.96 -0.70
CA GLU A 247 6.42 -2.02 -0.97
C GLU A 247 7.06 -1.56 0.35
N THR A 248 8.38 -1.67 0.43
CA THR A 248 9.16 -1.23 1.59
C THR A 248 9.80 0.11 1.32
N PHE A 249 9.81 0.97 2.33
CA PHE A 249 10.34 2.32 2.24
C PHE A 249 11.41 2.55 3.31
N GLN A 250 12.44 3.30 2.95
CA GLN A 250 13.34 3.92 3.91
C GLN A 250 12.80 5.28 4.33
N VAL A 251 12.79 5.56 5.63
CA VAL A 251 12.49 6.89 6.18
C VAL A 251 13.67 7.81 5.91
N ILE A 252 13.48 8.82 5.07
CA ILE A 252 14.52 9.79 4.73
C ILE A 252 14.56 10.91 5.78
N ASN A 253 13.38 11.42 6.13
CA ASN A 253 13.24 12.47 7.12
C ASN A 253 11.86 12.37 7.78
N ALA A 254 11.78 12.73 9.05
CA ALA A 254 10.53 12.87 9.77
C ALA A 254 10.62 14.11 10.67
N SER A 255 9.64 15.00 10.58
CA SER A 255 9.52 16.15 11.46
C SER A 255 8.18 16.17 12.15
N ARG A 256 8.20 16.62 13.40
CA ARG A 256 7.02 16.68 14.26
C ARG A 256 7.01 18.04 14.96
N PRO A 257 6.43 19.06 14.33
CA PRO A 257 6.30 20.37 14.97
C PRO A 257 5.29 20.29 16.12
N ALA A 258 5.41 21.22 17.08
CA ALA A 258 4.42 21.37 18.14
C ALA A 258 3.03 21.75 17.59
N GLN A 259 2.99 22.48 16.46
CA GLN A 259 1.77 22.82 15.73
C GLN A 259 1.88 22.38 14.26
N GLY A 260 0.82 21.77 13.74
CA GLY A 260 0.73 21.33 12.34
C GLY A 260 1.01 19.82 12.12
N PRO A 261 1.05 19.38 10.85
CA PRO A 261 1.21 17.96 10.51
C PRO A 261 2.56 17.40 10.94
N ALA A 262 2.56 16.14 11.39
CA ALA A 262 3.75 15.32 11.31
C ALA A 262 4.11 15.11 9.82
N ARG A 263 5.32 15.48 9.41
CA ARG A 263 5.78 15.31 8.02
C ARG A 263 6.74 14.14 7.93
N ILE A 264 6.47 13.20 7.03
CA ILE A 264 7.29 12.00 6.87
C ILE A 264 7.64 11.83 5.39
N TYR A 265 8.93 11.71 5.10
CA TYR A 265 9.45 11.50 3.76
C TYR A 265 9.96 10.07 3.62
N LEU A 266 9.39 9.34 2.66
CA LEU A 266 9.64 7.94 2.40
C LEU A 266 10.25 7.77 1.02
N ARG A 267 11.29 6.93 0.90
CA ARG A 267 11.87 6.53 -0.39
C ARG A 267 11.77 5.03 -0.56
N ALA A 268 11.29 4.59 -1.72
CA ALA A 268 11.22 3.18 -2.07
C ALA A 268 12.59 2.52 -1.90
N LEU A 269 12.59 1.43 -1.15
CA LEU A 269 13.77 0.61 -0.88
C LEU A 269 13.70 -0.73 -1.63
N GLY A 270 12.50 -1.24 -1.87
CA GLY A 270 12.28 -2.54 -2.48
C GLY A 270 10.89 -3.09 -2.16
N LYS A 271 10.78 -4.41 -2.11
CA LYS A 271 9.53 -5.11 -1.76
C LYS A 271 9.80 -6.30 -0.86
N ARG A 272 8.89 -6.56 0.08
CA ARG A 272 8.97 -7.70 1.00
C ARG A 272 7.56 -8.18 1.35
N SER A 273 7.36 -9.48 1.22
CA SER A 273 6.14 -10.16 1.65
C SER A 273 6.48 -11.23 2.69
N THR A 274 5.57 -11.42 3.63
CA THR A 274 5.58 -12.51 4.59
C THR A 274 4.82 -13.71 4.05
N TYR A 275 3.73 -13.44 3.32
CA TYR A 275 2.84 -14.44 2.77
C TYR A 275 3.04 -14.61 1.26
N ASN A 276 2.83 -15.83 0.77
CA ASN A 276 2.77 -16.11 -0.66
C ASN A 276 1.80 -17.24 -0.96
N CYS A 277 0.76 -16.97 -1.74
CA CYS A 277 -0.21 -17.94 -2.24
C CYS A 277 -0.98 -18.71 -1.15
N GLU A 278 -1.25 -18.09 0.00
CA GLU A 278 -1.76 -18.78 1.19
C GLU A 278 -3.11 -19.46 0.99
N TYR A 279 -4.03 -18.82 0.26
CA TYR A 279 -5.33 -19.41 -0.04
C TYR A 279 -5.21 -20.66 -0.92
N ILE A 280 -4.31 -20.64 -1.91
CA ILE A 280 -4.09 -21.79 -2.80
C ILE A 280 -3.41 -22.94 -2.05
N LYS A 281 -2.47 -22.63 -1.15
CA LYS A 281 -1.87 -23.64 -0.27
C LYS A 281 -2.94 -24.34 0.58
N ASP A 282 -3.88 -23.58 1.14
CA ASP A 282 -5.00 -24.15 1.90
C ASP A 282 -5.94 -25.02 1.06
N LYS A 283 -6.34 -24.56 -0.13
CA LYS A 283 -7.17 -25.35 -1.06
C LYS A 283 -6.50 -26.68 -1.42
N LYS A 284 -5.20 -26.68 -1.73
CA LYS A 284 -4.44 -27.91 -2.05
C LYS A 284 -4.36 -28.88 -0.87
N CYS A 285 -4.18 -28.33 0.33
CA CYS A 285 -4.15 -29.10 1.58
C CYS A 285 -5.47 -29.79 1.91
N LYS A 286 -6.60 -29.21 1.51
CA LYS A 286 -7.92 -29.83 1.68
C LYS A 286 -8.21 -30.91 0.64
N SER A 287 -7.53 -30.88 -0.51
CA SER A 287 -7.73 -31.83 -1.61
C SER A 287 -6.70 -32.98 -1.65
N GLY A 288 -5.71 -33.02 -0.75
CA GLY A 288 -4.65 -34.03 -0.74
C GLY A 288 -3.57 -33.82 0.33
N PRO A 289 -2.47 -34.60 0.31
CA PRO A 289 -1.38 -34.49 1.29
C PRO A 289 -0.73 -33.09 1.27
N CYS A 290 -0.56 -32.49 2.45
CA CYS A 290 0.00 -31.14 2.61
C CYS A 290 1.54 -31.14 2.57
N HIS A 291 2.13 -30.43 1.62
CA HIS A 291 3.52 -29.94 1.69
C HIS A 291 3.50 -28.41 1.58
N LEU A 292 3.80 -27.70 2.67
CA LEU A 292 3.78 -26.24 2.73
C LEU A 292 5.21 -25.71 2.57
N ASP A 293 5.58 -25.33 1.34
CA ASP A 293 6.84 -24.60 1.13
C ASP A 293 6.64 -23.12 1.50
N ASN A 294 7.40 -22.66 2.50
CA ASN A 294 7.36 -21.29 3.04
C ASN A 294 8.25 -20.30 2.27
N SER A 295 8.33 -20.44 0.95
CA SER A 295 9.21 -19.60 0.15
C SER A 295 8.48 -18.33 -0.32
N ALA A 296 8.52 -17.28 0.51
CA ALA A 296 8.12 -15.92 0.13
C ALA A 296 9.20 -15.18 -0.70
N MET A 297 10.35 -15.82 -0.94
CA MET A 297 11.39 -15.32 -1.84
C MET A 297 11.26 -15.99 -3.21
N GLY A 298 11.10 -15.16 -4.24
CA GLY A 298 11.08 -15.60 -5.63
C GLY A 298 12.31 -16.44 -5.93
N GLN A 299 12.09 -17.67 -6.40
CA GLN A 299 13.13 -18.43 -7.05
C GLN A 299 13.45 -17.72 -8.37
N SER A 300 14.56 -16.99 -8.38
CA SER A 300 15.20 -16.53 -9.60
C SER A 300 15.58 -17.75 -10.46
N PRO A 301 15.40 -17.72 -11.79
CA PRO A 301 15.78 -18.83 -12.67
C PRO A 301 17.29 -18.82 -12.90
N LEU A 302 18.08 -19.08 -11.86
CA LEU A 302 19.55 -19.18 -11.95
C LEU A 302 20.07 -20.61 -11.76
N SER A 303 19.27 -21.53 -11.21
CA SER A 303 19.72 -22.94 -11.09
C SER A 303 19.68 -23.71 -12.41
N ALA A 304 18.84 -23.29 -13.36
CA ALA A 304 18.80 -23.90 -14.70
C ALA A 304 20.05 -23.56 -15.53
N VAL A 305 20.65 -22.38 -15.31
CA VAL A 305 21.84 -21.93 -16.05
C VAL A 305 23.09 -22.66 -15.58
N TRP A 306 23.20 -22.95 -14.28
CA TRP A 306 24.29 -23.77 -13.73
C TRP A 306 24.21 -25.23 -14.16
N SER A 307 23.00 -25.76 -14.31
CA SER A 307 22.80 -27.14 -14.78
C SER A 307 23.22 -27.32 -16.24
N LEU A 308 22.96 -26.32 -17.11
CA LEU A 308 23.44 -26.34 -18.51
C LEU A 308 24.95 -26.15 -18.62
N LEU A 309 25.56 -25.30 -17.79
CA LEU A 309 27.01 -25.07 -17.80
C LEU A 309 27.79 -26.32 -17.34
N LEU A 310 27.29 -27.07 -16.36
CA LEU A 310 27.87 -28.35 -15.95
C LEU A 310 27.75 -29.42 -17.04
N LEU A 311 26.60 -29.52 -17.72
CA LEU A 311 26.39 -30.44 -18.84
C LEU A 311 27.31 -30.16 -20.05
N LEU A 312 27.56 -28.88 -20.36
CA LEU A 312 28.49 -28.48 -21.43
C LEU A 312 29.95 -28.80 -21.07
N TRP A 313 30.33 -28.75 -19.79
CA TRP A 313 31.69 -29.11 -19.34
C TRP A 313 31.95 -30.62 -19.45
N PHE A 314 30.96 -31.46 -19.16
CA PHE A 314 31.08 -32.92 -19.33
C PHE A 314 31.18 -33.39 -20.80
N LEU A 315 30.60 -32.64 -21.75
CA LEU A 315 30.69 -32.96 -23.18
C LEU A 315 32.05 -32.56 -23.78
N ALA A 316 32.70 -31.50 -23.27
CA ALA A 316 34.01 -31.07 -23.77
C ALA A 316 35.18 -31.92 -23.25
N VAL A 317 35.05 -32.55 -22.08
CA VAL A 317 36.12 -33.38 -21.48
C VAL A 317 36.20 -34.79 -22.09
N ARG A 318 35.19 -35.24 -22.83
CA ARG A 318 35.15 -36.61 -23.42
C ARG A 318 35.70 -36.73 -24.84
N ALA A 319 36.19 -35.65 -25.43
CA ALA A 319 36.65 -35.62 -26.82
C ALA A 319 38.17 -35.35 -26.94
N PHE A 320 38.99 -36.13 -26.24
CA PHE A 320 40.40 -36.32 -26.59
C PHE A 320 40.83 -37.75 -26.23
N PRO A 321 41.07 -38.63 -27.22
CA PRO A 321 41.95 -39.77 -27.03
C PRO A 321 43.38 -39.32 -27.36
N ASP A 322 44.23 -39.41 -26.34
CA ASP A 322 45.68 -39.29 -26.43
C ASP A 322 46.25 -40.23 -27.51
N SER A 323 47.14 -39.70 -28.33
CA SER A 323 48.19 -40.49 -28.98
C SER A 323 49.28 -40.81 -27.97
N PRO A 324 49.87 -42.01 -28.04
CA PRO A 324 51.30 -42.13 -27.77
C PRO A 324 52.00 -42.79 -28.96
N GLY A 325 53.00 -42.10 -29.50
CA GLY A 325 53.99 -42.70 -30.39
C GLY A 325 55.08 -43.42 -29.59
N LEU A 326 55.70 -44.42 -30.23
CA LEU A 326 57.14 -44.77 -30.26
C LEU A 326 57.30 -46.27 -30.52
N LEU A 327 57.63 -46.62 -31.77
CA LEU A 327 58.84 -47.34 -32.19
C LEU A 327 58.98 -47.26 -33.71
#